data_AF-A0A4W6E1G2-F1
#
_entry.id   AF-A0A4W6E1G2-F1
#
_cell.length_a   1.000
_cell.length_b   1.000
_cell.length_c   1.000
_cell.angle_alpha   90.00
_cell.angle_beta   90.00
_cell.angle_gamma   90.00
#
_symmetry.space_group_name_H-M   'P 1'
#
loop_
_entity.id
_entity.type
_entity.pdbx_description
1 polymer ?
#
loop_
_entity_poly.entity_id
_entity_poly.type
_entity_poly.pdbx_seq_one_letter_code
_entity_poly.pdbx_strand_id
1 'polypeptide(L)'
;MTHVDTDVKHCAAELLFVLCKENVSRFVKYTGYGNAAGLLAARGLLDSDSDTEEYREAKARINLVTGRVEAEQPDPMEGMTEEEKEQEAYHLISMINRLSRDQIIQPMGVTAEGRLAPIWGQMRNSTLEEEEDEDEDEEEDLDLMPEGGKDKQMK
;
A
#
# COMPACT_ATOMS: atom_id res chain seq x y z
N MET A 1 10.35 23.36 18.29
CA MET A 1 9.28 24.13 17.61
C MET A 1 7.86 23.65 17.95
N THR A 2 7.67 22.40 18.39
CA THR A 2 6.34 21.85 18.75
C THR A 2 6.10 21.74 20.25
N HIS A 3 6.84 22.53 21.04
CA HIS A 3 6.65 22.58 22.48
C HIS A 3 5.32 23.30 22.82
N VAL A 4 4.69 22.95 23.95
CA VAL A 4 3.41 23.55 24.37
C VAL A 4 3.55 25.04 24.70
N ASP A 5 4.68 25.40 25.31
CA ASP A 5 5.04 26.78 25.62
C ASP A 5 5.32 27.59 24.34
N THR A 6 4.60 28.70 24.18
CA THR A 6 4.70 29.59 23.01
C THR A 6 6.04 30.30 22.91
N ASP A 7 6.60 30.72 24.03
CA ASP A 7 7.83 31.51 24.04
C ASP A 7 9.01 30.62 23.68
N VAL A 8 9.03 29.41 24.25
CA VAL A 8 10.06 28.40 23.93
C VAL A 8 10.03 28.02 22.45
N LYS A 9 8.84 27.76 21.88
CA LYS A 9 8.76 27.39 20.45
C LYS A 9 9.08 28.56 19.52
N HIS A 10 8.72 29.79 19.88
CA HIS A 10 9.07 30.99 19.11
C HIS A 10 10.57 31.25 19.15
N CYS A 11 11.21 31.27 20.33
CA CYS A 11 12.66 31.47 20.42
C CYS A 11 13.45 30.39 19.67
N ALA A 12 13.05 29.12 19.78
CA ALA A 12 13.68 28.04 19.04
C ALA A 12 13.52 28.20 17.51
N ALA A 13 12.33 28.61 17.06
CA ALA A 13 12.05 28.84 15.65
C ALA A 13 12.88 30.01 15.08
N GLU A 14 13.00 31.10 15.82
CA GLU A 14 13.79 32.27 15.42
C GLU A 14 15.28 31.97 15.35
N LEU A 15 15.81 31.28 16.36
CA LEU A 15 17.21 30.85 16.35
C LEU A 15 17.51 30.01 15.11
N LEU A 16 16.67 29.02 14.81
CA LEU A 16 16.83 28.16 13.63
C LEU A 16 16.68 28.94 12.32
N PHE A 17 15.80 29.94 12.27
CA PHE A 17 15.63 30.80 11.10
C PHE A 17 16.87 31.64 10.81
N VAL A 18 17.50 32.21 11.86
CA VAL A 18 18.77 32.94 11.76
C VAL A 18 19.90 32.01 11.30
N LEU A 19 19.99 30.79 11.85
CA LEU A 19 20.96 29.78 11.40
C LEU A 19 20.78 29.39 9.93
N CYS A 20 19.54 29.46 9.42
CA CYS A 20 19.24 29.25 8.01
C CYS A 20 19.58 30.46 7.12
N LYS A 21 20.20 31.52 7.65
CA LYS A 21 20.48 32.79 6.97
C LYS A 21 19.20 33.48 6.48
N GLU A 22 18.12 33.38 7.26
CA GLU A 22 16.81 33.96 6.94
C GLU A 22 16.23 33.50 5.59
N ASN A 23 16.70 32.35 5.09
CA ASN A 23 16.22 31.76 3.85
C ASN A 23 15.08 30.78 4.16
N VAL A 24 13.88 31.09 3.67
CA VAL A 24 12.65 30.31 3.89
C VAL A 24 12.81 28.87 3.44
N SER A 25 13.31 28.64 2.22
CA SER A 25 13.49 27.29 1.66
C SER A 25 14.46 26.44 2.48
N ARG A 26 15.57 27.02 2.95
CA ARG A 26 16.54 26.33 3.82
C ARG A 26 15.96 26.06 5.20
N PHE A 27 15.18 27.00 5.73
CA PHE A 27 14.49 26.83 7.01
C PHE A 27 13.48 25.67 6.93
N VAL A 28 12.61 25.66 5.91
CA VAL A 28 11.65 24.57 5.67
C VAL A 28 12.36 23.24 5.44
N LYS A 29 13.51 23.21 4.74
CA LYS A 29 14.32 21.99 4.55
C LYS A 29 14.77 21.35 5.87
N TYR A 30 15.24 22.15 6.82
CA TYR A 30 15.79 21.63 8.07
C TYR A 30 14.75 21.45 9.18
N THR A 31 13.62 22.16 9.13
CA THR A 31 12.58 22.07 10.17
C THR A 31 11.34 21.31 9.73
N GLY A 32 11.09 21.18 8.43
CA GLY A 32 9.83 20.72 7.84
C GLY A 32 8.76 21.81 7.80
N TYR A 33 7.88 21.77 6.79
CA TYR A 33 6.84 22.79 6.58
C TYR A 33 5.87 22.91 7.76
N GLY A 34 5.44 21.78 8.34
CA GLY A 34 4.52 21.79 9.49
C GLY A 34 5.08 22.56 10.70
N ASN A 35 6.37 22.44 10.97
CA ASN A 35 7.02 23.18 12.06
C ASN A 35 7.25 24.66 11.66
N ALA A 36 7.67 24.91 10.42
CA ALA A 36 7.98 26.24 9.91
C ALA A 36 6.74 27.13 9.75
N ALA A 37 5.59 26.54 9.41
CA ALA A 37 4.36 27.24 9.02
C ALA A 37 3.94 28.31 10.04
N GLY A 38 4.02 28.01 11.34
CA GLY A 38 3.67 28.99 12.38
C GLY A 38 4.57 30.23 12.40
N LEU A 39 5.89 30.05 12.21
CA LEU A 39 6.84 31.16 12.18
C LEU A 39 6.71 31.96 10.87
N LEU A 40 6.59 31.26 9.74
CA LEU A 40 6.44 31.87 8.43
C LEU A 40 5.14 32.65 8.31
N ALA A 41 4.05 32.13 8.88
CA ALA A 41 2.76 32.81 8.97
C ALA A 41 2.87 34.11 9.77
N ALA A 42 3.50 34.05 10.95
CA ALA A 42 3.70 35.23 11.81
C ALA A 42 4.56 36.32 11.15
N ARG A 43 5.49 35.93 10.27
CA ARG A 43 6.36 36.87 9.51
C ARG A 43 5.80 37.27 8.13
N GLY A 44 4.65 36.72 7.71
CA GLY A 44 4.08 36.99 6.39
C GLY A 44 4.90 36.42 5.22
N LEU A 45 5.71 35.38 5.46
CA LEU A 45 6.62 34.75 4.50
C LEU A 45 6.04 33.45 3.90
N LEU A 46 4.72 33.29 3.94
CA LEU A 46 4.03 32.16 3.35
C LEU A 46 3.92 32.38 1.84
N ASP A 47 4.94 31.98 1.09
CA ASP A 47 4.83 31.90 -0.37
C ASP A 47 4.63 30.44 -0.81
N SER A 48 3.90 30.27 -1.90
CA SER A 48 3.38 28.98 -2.40
C SER A 48 4.44 28.18 -3.16
N ASP A 49 5.53 28.83 -3.58
CA ASP A 49 6.65 28.21 -4.31
C ASP A 49 7.74 27.69 -3.35
N SER A 50 7.32 27.04 -2.25
CA SER A 50 8.23 26.43 -1.28
C SER A 50 8.76 25.06 -1.71
N ASP A 51 8.47 24.60 -2.93
CA ASP A 51 8.96 23.33 -3.44
C ASP A 51 10.48 23.38 -3.62
N THR A 52 11.20 22.85 -2.62
CA THR A 52 12.66 22.74 -2.68
C THR A 52 13.07 21.76 -3.77
N GLU A 53 14.25 21.96 -4.35
CA GLU A 53 14.77 21.07 -5.41
C GLU A 53 14.74 19.60 -4.98
N GLU A 54 15.09 19.34 -3.71
CA GLU A 54 15.08 17.99 -3.16
C GLU A 54 13.66 17.41 -3.08
N TYR A 55 12.63 18.22 -2.83
CA TYR A 55 11.24 17.75 -2.84
C TYR A 55 10.78 17.45 -4.27
N ARG A 56 11.16 18.27 -5.26
CA ARG A 56 10.83 18.01 -6.67
C ARG A 56 11.47 16.73 -7.18
N GLU A 57 12.71 16.46 -6.79
CA GLU A 57 13.41 15.20 -7.09
C GLU A 57 12.81 14.00 -6.35
N ALA A 58 12.43 14.17 -5.08
CA ALA A 58 11.94 13.08 -4.24
C ALA A 58 10.43 12.82 -4.35
N LYS A 59 9.66 13.72 -4.97
CA LYS A 59 8.18 13.66 -5.03
C LYS A 59 7.67 12.31 -5.53
N ALA A 60 8.35 11.71 -6.51
CA ALA A 60 8.00 10.40 -7.06
C ALA A 60 8.22 9.24 -6.07
N ARG A 61 9.06 9.44 -5.04
CA ARG A 61 9.50 8.43 -4.08
C ARG A 61 8.90 8.61 -2.69
N ILE A 62 8.02 9.60 -2.51
CA ILE A 62 7.33 9.82 -1.24
C ILE A 62 6.16 8.85 -1.15
N ASN A 63 6.21 7.98 -0.16
CA ASN A 63 5.07 7.13 0.18
C ASN A 63 3.96 8.02 0.77
N LEU A 64 2.79 8.04 0.14
CA LEU A 64 1.68 8.91 0.54
C LEU A 64 1.10 8.55 1.91
N VAL A 65 1.23 7.29 2.32
CA VAL A 65 0.74 6.81 3.62
C VAL A 65 1.72 7.19 4.74
N THR A 66 3.02 7.01 4.52
CA THR A 66 4.04 7.23 5.55
C THR A 66 4.64 8.64 5.53
N GLY A 67 4.48 9.38 4.43
CA GLY A 67 5.00 10.73 4.23
C GLY A 67 6.53 10.81 4.13
N ARG A 68 7.20 9.66 3.91
CA ARG A 68 8.66 9.57 3.87
C ARG A 68 9.14 9.18 2.49
N VAL A 69 10.36 9.60 2.16
CA VAL A 69 11.10 9.09 1.01
C VAL A 69 11.60 7.70 1.38
N GLU A 70 11.11 6.68 0.70
CA GLU A 70 11.53 5.30 0.93
C GLU A 70 12.69 4.93 -0.02
N ALA A 71 13.52 3.99 0.45
CA ALA A 71 14.48 3.34 -0.44
C ALA A 71 13.69 2.54 -1.47
N GLU A 72 14.19 2.51 -2.70
CA GLU A 72 13.62 1.67 -3.75
C GLU A 72 13.75 0.21 -3.30
N GLN A 73 12.62 -0.45 -3.10
CA GLN A 73 12.61 -1.87 -2.78
C GLN A 73 12.75 -2.67 -4.08
N PRO A 74 13.47 -3.79 -4.06
CA PRO A 74 13.51 -4.68 -5.22
C PRO A 74 12.09 -5.16 -5.55
N ASP A 75 11.85 -5.47 -6.81
CA ASP A 75 10.55 -6.00 -7.22
C ASP A 75 10.29 -7.31 -6.47
N PRO A 76 9.13 -7.47 -5.79
CA PRO A 76 8.83 -8.67 -5.01
C PRO A 76 8.74 -9.94 -5.86
N MET A 77 8.63 -9.78 -7.19
CA MET A 77 8.55 -10.85 -8.18
C MET A 77 9.90 -11.12 -8.88
N GLU A 78 10.97 -10.42 -8.48
CA GLU A 78 12.30 -10.61 -9.06
C GLU A 78 12.84 -12.01 -8.74
N GLY A 79 13.26 -12.74 -9.76
CA GLY A 79 13.83 -14.08 -9.61
C GLY A 79 12.82 -15.24 -9.58
N MET A 80 11.51 -14.96 -9.62
CA MET A 80 10.47 -16.00 -9.76
C MET A 80 10.28 -16.39 -11.23
N THR A 81 10.06 -17.69 -11.45
CA THR A 81 9.59 -18.23 -12.74
C THR A 81 8.13 -17.84 -12.99
N GLU A 82 7.67 -17.90 -14.24
CA GLU A 82 6.29 -17.52 -14.57
C GLU A 82 5.25 -18.39 -13.84
N GLU A 83 5.54 -19.69 -13.70
CA GLU A 83 4.69 -20.63 -12.98
C GLU A 83 4.59 -20.28 -11.48
N GLU A 84 5.70 -19.92 -10.84
CA GLU A 84 5.70 -19.47 -9.44
C GLU A 84 4.93 -18.16 -9.26
N LYS A 85 5.02 -17.25 -10.24
CA LYS A 85 4.24 -16.00 -10.23
C LYS A 85 2.74 -16.27 -10.32
N GLU A 86 2.33 -17.21 -11.16
CA GLU A 86 0.91 -17.62 -11.25
C GLU A 86 0.42 -18.22 -9.92
N GLN A 87 1.22 -19.07 -9.29
CA GLN A 87 0.88 -19.67 -7.99
C GLN A 87 0.75 -18.62 -6.88
N GLU A 88 1.65 -17.64 -6.82
CA GLU A 88 1.56 -16.53 -5.87
C GLU A 88 0.34 -15.65 -6.15
N ALA A 89 -0.03 -15.46 -7.43
CA ALA A 89 -1.26 -14.75 -7.79
C ALA A 89 -2.52 -15.47 -7.30
N TYR A 90 -2.59 -16.80 -7.45
CA TYR A 90 -3.67 -17.61 -6.87
C TYR A 90 -3.71 -17.52 -5.33
N HIS A 91 -2.54 -17.55 -4.69
CA HIS A 91 -2.43 -17.39 -3.24
C HIS A 91 -2.97 -16.03 -2.78
N LEU A 92 -2.62 -14.95 -3.49
CA LEU A 92 -3.07 -13.60 -3.20
C LEU A 92 -4.60 -13.45 -3.36
N ILE A 93 -5.17 -14.00 -4.43
CA ILE A 93 -6.62 -14.01 -4.66
C ILE A 93 -7.33 -14.75 -3.52
N SER A 94 -6.81 -15.90 -3.11
CA SER A 94 -7.35 -16.67 -1.98
C SER A 94 -7.33 -15.88 -0.68
N MET A 95 -6.23 -15.17 -0.38
CA MET A 95 -6.12 -14.30 0.79
C MET A 95 -7.15 -13.15 0.76
N ILE A 96 -7.28 -12.47 -0.38
CA ILE A 96 -8.26 -11.38 -0.56
C ILE A 96 -9.68 -11.91 -0.37
N ASN A 97 -10.01 -13.05 -0.97
CA ASN A 97 -11.33 -13.68 -0.84
C ASN A 97 -11.65 -14.05 0.60
N ARG A 98 -10.69 -14.60 1.35
CA ARG A 98 -10.86 -14.90 2.77
C ARG A 98 -11.16 -13.64 3.57
N LEU A 99 -10.34 -12.58 3.41
CA LEU A 99 -10.55 -11.32 4.11
C LEU A 99 -11.89 -10.66 3.77
N SER A 100 -12.35 -10.79 2.53
CA SER A 100 -13.64 -10.27 2.06
C SER A 100 -14.81 -11.06 2.64
N ARG A 101 -14.75 -12.40 2.65
CA ARG A 101 -15.76 -13.29 3.25
C ARG A 101 -15.89 -13.05 4.76
N ASP A 102 -14.77 -12.86 5.44
CA ASP A 102 -14.72 -12.56 6.87
C ASP A 102 -15.11 -11.10 7.19
N GLN A 103 -15.44 -10.30 6.17
CA GLN A 103 -15.81 -8.88 6.29
C GLN A 103 -14.73 -8.02 6.96
N ILE A 104 -13.45 -8.43 6.85
CA ILE A 104 -12.30 -7.67 7.35
C ILE A 104 -11.96 -6.52 6.40
N ILE A 105 -12.12 -6.75 5.09
CA ILE A 105 -11.94 -5.72 4.07
C ILE A 105 -13.24 -5.53 3.28
N GLN A 106 -13.52 -4.28 2.91
CA GLN A 106 -14.66 -3.93 2.06
C GLN A 106 -14.19 -3.00 0.94
N PRO A 107 -14.35 -3.39 -0.33
CA PRO A 107 -14.04 -2.51 -1.45
C PRO A 107 -14.97 -1.28 -1.47
N MET A 108 -14.37 -0.09 -1.51
CA MET A 108 -15.06 1.20 -1.50
C MET A 108 -14.70 2.01 -2.74
N GLY A 109 -15.65 2.80 -3.23
CA GLY A 109 -15.50 3.72 -4.35
C GLY A 109 -15.97 5.11 -3.96
N VAL A 110 -15.60 6.11 -4.74
CA VAL A 110 -16.01 7.51 -4.55
C VAL A 110 -17.21 7.80 -5.44
N THR A 111 -18.34 8.21 -4.86
CA THR A 111 -19.54 8.58 -5.63
C THR A 111 -19.34 9.93 -6.33
N ALA A 112 -20.23 10.27 -7.27
CA ALA A 112 -20.24 11.59 -7.91
C ALA A 112 -20.40 12.76 -6.92
N GLU A 113 -20.95 12.48 -5.72
CA GLU A 113 -21.08 13.43 -4.62
C GLU A 113 -19.82 13.52 -3.73
N GLY A 114 -18.75 12.79 -4.06
CA GLY A 114 -17.51 12.75 -3.30
C GLY A 114 -17.56 11.94 -2.00
N ARG A 115 -18.61 11.12 -1.80
CA ARG A 115 -18.73 10.24 -0.63
C ARG A 115 -18.17 8.85 -0.92
N LEU A 116 -17.63 8.19 0.10
CA LEU A 116 -17.22 6.79 -0.01
C LEU A 116 -18.45 5.87 0.10
N ALA A 117 -18.64 4.97 -0.86
CA ALA A 117 -19.70 3.97 -0.85
C ALA A 117 -19.16 2.60 -1.35
N PRO A 118 -19.74 1.46 -0.91
CA PRO A 118 -19.32 0.14 -1.38
C PRO A 118 -19.54 -0.03 -2.88
N ILE A 119 -18.57 -0.63 -3.58
CA ILE A 119 -18.64 -0.79 -5.05
C ILE A 119 -19.46 -1.99 -5.53
N TRP A 120 -19.87 -2.91 -4.65
CA TRP A 120 -20.54 -4.16 -5.05
C TRP A 120 -21.85 -3.97 -5.80
N GLY A 121 -22.60 -2.89 -5.52
CA GLY A 121 -23.82 -2.56 -6.27
C GLY A 121 -23.59 -2.18 -7.75
N GLN A 122 -22.34 -1.86 -8.12
CA GLN A 122 -21.96 -1.35 -9.44
C GLN A 122 -21.17 -2.37 -10.28
N MET A 123 -20.61 -3.41 -9.63
CA MET A 123 -19.69 -4.39 -10.24
C MET A 123 -20.40 -5.65 -10.77
N ARG A 124 -21.65 -5.90 -10.36
CA ARG A 124 -22.49 -7.01 -10.85
C ARG A 124 -22.81 -6.99 -12.35
N ASN A 125 -22.48 -5.91 -13.06
CA ASN A 125 -22.70 -5.79 -14.51
C ASN A 125 -21.46 -6.10 -15.36
N SER A 126 -20.32 -6.44 -14.76
CA SER A 126 -19.04 -6.65 -15.48
C SER A 126 -18.35 -7.97 -15.21
N THR A 127 -18.86 -8.81 -14.31
CA THR A 127 -18.39 -10.19 -14.15
C THR A 127 -19.17 -11.03 -15.16
N LEU A 128 -18.45 -11.53 -16.15
CA LEU A 128 -18.92 -12.48 -17.15
C LEU A 128 -19.65 -13.63 -16.45
N GLU A 129 -20.68 -14.12 -17.12
CA GLU A 129 -21.47 -15.29 -16.76
C GLU A 129 -20.56 -16.43 -16.28
N GLU A 130 -20.49 -16.62 -14.96
CA GLU A 130 -20.05 -17.87 -14.36
C GLU A 130 -21.23 -18.83 -14.56
N GLU A 131 -21.13 -19.69 -15.58
CA GLU A 131 -21.97 -20.87 -15.72
C GLU A 131 -21.89 -21.65 -14.40
N GLU A 132 -23.03 -21.81 -13.73
CA GLU A 132 -23.19 -22.69 -12.59
C GLU A 132 -23.12 -24.13 -13.12
N ASP A 133 -21.92 -24.69 -13.27
CA ASP A 133 -21.74 -26.13 -13.41
C ASP A 133 -21.96 -26.77 -12.02
N GLU A 134 -23.15 -27.33 -11.83
CA GLU A 134 -23.50 -28.18 -10.71
C GLU A 134 -22.66 -29.46 -10.76
N ASP A 135 -21.57 -29.53 -9.99
CA ASP A 135 -20.86 -30.78 -9.72
C ASP A 135 -21.74 -31.65 -8.79
N GLU A 136 -22.56 -32.52 -9.38
CA GLU A 136 -23.21 -33.63 -8.66
C GLU A 136 -22.15 -34.69 -8.30
N ASP A 137 -22.08 -35.01 -7.02
CA ASP A 137 -21.21 -36.01 -6.42
C ASP A 137 -21.37 -37.41 -7.06
N GLU A 138 -20.31 -37.96 -7.67
CA GLU A 138 -20.18 -39.40 -7.92
C GLU A 138 -18.90 -39.94 -7.27
N GLU A 139 -19.01 -40.34 -6.01
CA GLU A 139 -18.10 -41.31 -5.41
C GLU A 139 -18.37 -42.69 -6.02
N GLU A 140 -17.58 -43.11 -7.02
CA GLU A 140 -17.53 -44.51 -7.46
C GLU A 140 -16.19 -45.17 -7.07
N ASP A 141 -16.29 -46.03 -6.05
CA ASP A 141 -15.58 -47.29 -5.81
C ASP A 141 -14.29 -47.55 -6.63
N LEU A 142 -13.14 -47.25 -6.02
CA LEU A 142 -11.85 -47.83 -6.40
C LEU A 142 -11.61 -49.12 -5.63
N ASP A 143 -12.14 -50.24 -6.13
CA ASP A 143 -11.74 -51.57 -5.67
C ASP A 143 -11.37 -52.49 -6.85
N LEU A 144 -10.21 -53.15 -6.69
CA LEU A 144 -9.59 -54.23 -7.48
C LEU A 144 -8.86 -53.91 -8.80
N MET A 145 -7.54 -53.90 -8.72
CA MET A 145 -6.65 -54.48 -9.76
C MET A 145 -5.59 -55.40 -9.11
N PRO A 146 -5.21 -56.53 -9.74
CA PRO A 146 -4.59 -57.68 -9.08
C PRO A 146 -3.05 -57.60 -8.98
N GLU A 147 -2.47 -58.05 -7.87
CA GLU A 147 -1.03 -58.22 -7.75
C GLU A 147 -0.52 -59.42 -8.58
N GLY A 148 0.24 -59.12 -9.63
CA GLY A 148 1.10 -60.08 -10.31
C GLY A 148 2.41 -60.27 -9.55
N GLY A 149 2.57 -61.40 -8.86
CA GLY A 149 3.80 -61.77 -8.16
C GLY A 149 3.94 -63.27 -7.92
N LYS A 150 4.36 -64.01 -8.96
CA LYS A 150 4.85 -65.40 -8.92
C LYS A 150 6.23 -65.37 -9.59
N ASP A 151 7.33 -65.94 -9.09
CA ASP A 151 7.54 -67.06 -8.19
C ASP A 151 8.86 -66.91 -7.41
N LYS A 152 8.84 -67.33 -6.15
CA LYS A 152 10.05 -67.69 -5.40
C LYS A 152 10.50 -69.09 -5.83
N GLN A 153 11.79 -69.21 -6.13
CA GLN A 153 12.53 -70.47 -6.16
C GLN A 153 12.33 -71.23 -4.84
N MET A 154 11.95 -72.51 -4.91
CA MET A 154 12.23 -73.49 -3.85
C MET A 154 13.05 -74.63 -4.45
N LYS A 155 14.23 -74.80 -3.88
CA LYS A 155 14.97 -76.05 -3.81
C LYS A 155 15.07 -76.43 -2.35
#